data_AF-A0A970PUS5-F1
#
_entry.id   AF-A0A970PUS5-F1
#
_cell.length_a   1.000
_cell.length_b   1.000
_cell.length_c   1.000
_cell.angle_alpha   90.00
_cell.angle_beta   90.00
_cell.angle_gamma   90.00
#
_symmetry.space_group_name_H-M   'P 1'
#
loop_
_entity.id
_entity.type
_entity.pdbx_description
1 polymer ?
#
loop_
_entity_poly.entity_id
_entity_poly.type
_entity_poly.pdbx_seq_one_letter_code
_entity_poly.pdbx_strand_id
1 'polypeptide(L)'
;MKGKKILLLGIMLVTTMLLLSGCAPGDGANSAVKPAGFLWGVWHGWIAPISLVWSVFNQNIGIYEVNNTGFWYDLGYYMAIISGFGGLTLFRKGKKSKRASGNQ
;
A
#
# COMPACT_ATOMS: atom_id res chain seq x y z
N MET A 1 -8.66 -28.48 6.70
CA MET A 1 -7.95 -28.19 5.42
C MET A 1 -8.04 -26.74 4.95
N LYS A 2 -9.16 -26.02 5.13
CA LYS A 2 -9.30 -24.61 4.67
C LYS A 2 -8.34 -23.62 5.37
N GLY A 3 -8.12 -23.78 6.68
CA GLY A 3 -7.21 -22.90 7.44
C GLY A 3 -5.74 -22.98 7.01
N LYS A 4 -5.22 -24.17 6.70
CA LYS A 4 -3.86 -24.34 6.16
C LYS A 4 -3.70 -23.69 4.78
N LYS A 5 -4.73 -23.74 3.93
CA LYS A 5 -4.72 -23.06 2.63
C LYS A 5 -4.74 -21.52 2.76
N ILE A 6 -5.52 -20.98 3.70
CA ILE A 6 -5.55 -19.53 3.99
C ILE A 6 -4.20 -19.07 4.56
N LEU A 7 -3.60 -19.85 5.46
CA LEU A 7 -2.27 -19.58 6.01
C LEU A 7 -1.20 -19.59 4.90
N LEU A 8 -1.21 -20.60 4.03
CA LEU A 8 -0.28 -20.70 2.91
C LEU A 8 -0.46 -19.56 1.89
N LEU A 9 -1.71 -19.15 1.60
CA LEU A 9 -1.98 -17.99 0.75
C LEU A 9 -1.51 -16.68 1.39
N GLY A 10 -1.69 -16.52 2.70
CA GLY A 10 -1.16 -15.37 3.44
C GLY A 10 0.36 -15.31 3.41
N ILE A 11 1.04 -16.43 3.64
CA ILE A 11 2.51 -16.53 3.58
C ILE A 11 3.00 -16.26 2.15
N MET A 12 2.38 -16.85 1.12
CA MET A 12 2.73 -16.59 -0.28
C MET A 12 2.57 -15.11 -0.62
N LEU A 13 1.45 -14.49 -0.23
CA LEU A 13 1.20 -13.06 -0.45
C LEU A 13 2.28 -12.19 0.23
N VAL A 14 2.58 -12.47 1.50
CA VAL A 14 3.61 -11.74 2.26
C VAL A 14 4.98 -11.93 1.63
N THR A 15 5.37 -13.15 1.25
CA THR A 15 6.64 -13.42 0.56
C THR A 15 6.71 -12.70 -0.79
N THR A 16 5.62 -12.67 -1.57
CA THR A 16 5.56 -11.89 -2.81
C THR A 16 5.67 -10.39 -2.55
N MET A 17 5.04 -9.87 -1.49
CA MET A 17 5.20 -8.46 -1.10
C MET A 17 6.64 -8.15 -0.66
N LEU A 18 7.30 -9.08 0.06
CA LEU A 18 8.71 -8.94 0.44
C LEU A 18 9.64 -8.98 -0.79
N LEU A 19 9.38 -9.85 -1.77
CA LEU A 19 10.16 -9.90 -3.01
C LEU A 19 9.98 -8.65 -3.88
N LEU A 20 8.82 -7.97 -3.77
CA LEU A 20 8.55 -6.69 -4.45
C LEU A 20 9.01 -5.45 -3.65
N SER A 21 9.40 -5.61 -2.38
CA SER A 21 9.88 -4.50 -1.53
C SER A 21 11.30 -3.99 -1.84
N GLY A 22 11.93 -4.53 -2.89
CA GLY A 22 13.21 -4.04 -3.42
C GLY A 22 13.14 -2.74 -4.21
N CYS A 23 12.06 -1.98 -4.09
CA CYS A 23 11.99 -0.62 -4.61
C CYS A 23 11.16 0.24 -3.66
N ALA A 24 11.89 0.90 -2.76
CA ALA A 24 11.36 1.81 -1.76
C ALA A 24 11.70 3.25 -2.17
N PRO A 25 10.84 4.23 -1.87
CA PRO A 25 11.14 5.62 -2.16
C PRO A 25 12.45 6.05 -1.48
N GLY A 26 13.38 6.61 -2.25
CA GLY A 26 14.68 7.07 -1.73
C GLY A 26 15.80 6.03 -1.65
N ASP A 27 15.62 4.79 -2.14
CA ASP A 27 16.68 3.77 -2.21
C ASP A 27 17.65 3.96 -3.41
N GLY A 28 17.43 4.97 -4.25
CA GLY A 28 18.21 5.25 -5.45
C GLY A 28 17.75 4.48 -6.70
N ALA A 29 16.75 3.61 -6.62
CA ALA A 29 16.20 2.90 -7.77
C ALA A 29 15.51 3.83 -8.77
N ASN A 30 14.94 4.94 -8.31
CA ASN A 30 14.38 6.01 -9.15
C ASN A 30 15.38 7.18 -9.23
N SER A 31 16.03 7.32 -10.38
CA SER A 31 17.01 8.39 -10.67
C SER A 31 16.43 9.40 -11.65
N ALA A 32 16.99 10.62 -11.78
CA ALA A 32 16.50 11.66 -12.71
C ALA A 32 16.24 11.17 -14.16
N VAL A 33 16.96 10.13 -14.58
CA VAL A 33 16.85 9.47 -15.88
C VAL A 33 15.64 8.52 -16.00
N LYS A 34 15.13 7.99 -14.87
CA LYS A 34 13.98 7.08 -14.75
C LYS A 34 13.11 7.49 -13.55
N PRO A 35 12.28 8.54 -13.70
CA PRO A 35 11.42 9.01 -12.63
C PRO A 35 10.30 8.04 -12.28
N ALA A 36 9.89 8.08 -11.00
CA ALA A 36 8.76 7.33 -10.50
C ALA A 36 7.44 7.80 -11.15
N GLY A 37 6.81 6.93 -11.94
CA GLY A 37 5.52 7.16 -12.60
C GLY A 37 4.29 6.79 -11.76
N PHE A 38 3.14 6.65 -12.41
CA PHE A 38 1.85 6.32 -11.76
C PHE A 38 1.89 5.06 -10.88
N LEU A 39 2.42 3.95 -11.40
CA LEU A 39 2.46 2.68 -10.66
C LEU A 39 3.36 2.76 -9.41
N TRP A 40 4.45 3.53 -9.49
CA TRP A 40 5.29 3.84 -8.33
C TRP A 40 4.55 4.69 -7.30
N GLY A 41 3.74 5.64 -7.76
CA GLY A 41 2.83 6.41 -6.90
C GLY A 41 1.93 5.48 -6.08
N VAL A 42 1.24 4.55 -6.75
CA VAL A 42 0.36 3.57 -6.09
C VAL A 42 1.12 2.73 -5.06
N TRP A 43 2.31 2.22 -5.43
CA TRP A 43 3.14 1.42 -4.54
C TRP A 43 3.59 2.21 -3.31
N HIS A 44 4.17 3.39 -3.52
CA HIS A 44 4.67 4.27 -2.45
C HIS A 44 3.53 4.73 -1.52
N GLY A 45 2.34 5.01 -2.06
CA GLY A 45 1.17 5.37 -1.27
C GLY A 45 0.68 4.24 -0.37
N TRP A 46 0.78 2.98 -0.82
CA TRP A 46 0.40 1.82 -0.01
C TRP A 46 1.37 1.58 1.15
N ILE A 47 2.68 1.71 0.90
CA ILE A 47 3.72 1.52 1.93
C ILE A 47 3.97 2.77 2.78
N ALA A 48 3.31 3.90 2.48
CA ALA A 48 3.55 5.18 3.13
C ALA A 48 3.57 5.16 4.67
N PRO A 49 2.67 4.43 5.38
CA PRO A 49 2.75 4.35 6.84
C PRO A 49 3.99 3.61 7.33
N ILE A 50 4.45 2.60 6.59
CA ILE A 50 5.68 1.86 6.91
C ILE A 50 6.87 2.77 6.65
N SER A 51 6.90 3.47 5.51
CA SER A 51 7.95 4.45 5.18
C SER A 51 8.02 5.59 6.20
N LEU A 52 6.88 6.04 6.74
CA LEU A 52 6.83 7.04 7.81
C LEU A 52 7.46 6.54 9.11
N VAL A 53 7.24 5.27 9.49
CA VAL A 53 7.91 4.69 10.66
C VAL A 53 9.40 4.52 10.40
N TRP A 54 9.76 4.10 9.19
CA TRP A 54 11.16 3.88 8.81
C TRP A 54 11.96 5.18 8.70
N SER A 55 11.35 6.28 8.25
CA SER A 55 12.02 7.58 8.10
C SER A 55 12.52 8.16 9.44
N VAL A 56 11.93 7.73 10.57
CA VAL A 56 12.41 8.05 11.92
C VAL A 56 13.80 7.45 12.18
N PHE A 57 14.07 6.24 11.65
CA PHE A 57 15.33 5.53 11.85
C PHE A 57 16.36 5.85 10.76
N ASN A 58 15.91 6.21 9.55
CA ASN A 58 16.80 6.55 8.45
C ASN A 58 16.27 7.76 7.67
N GLN A 59 16.92 8.91 7.86
CA GLN A 59 16.56 10.19 7.25
C GLN A 59 16.71 10.20 5.71
N ASN A 60 17.40 9.22 5.13
CA ASN A 60 17.54 9.11 3.67
C ASN A 60 16.30 8.52 2.99
N ILE A 61 15.41 7.86 3.75
CA ILE A 61 14.22 7.21 3.21
C ILE A 61 13.03 8.15 3.43
N GLY A 62 12.60 8.78 2.33
CA GLY A 62 11.43 9.64 2.30
C GLY A 62 10.14 8.84 2.22
N ILE A 63 9.04 9.47 2.62
CA ILE A 63 7.68 8.94 2.41
C ILE A 63 7.27 9.11 0.94
N TYR A 64 7.85 10.12 0.28
CA TYR A 64 7.59 10.52 -1.10
C TYR A 64 8.88 10.37 -1.91
N GLU A 65 8.76 9.92 -3.15
CA GLU A 65 9.91 9.92 -4.06
C GLU A 65 10.15 11.34 -4.58
N VAL A 66 11.38 11.83 -4.45
CA VAL A 66 11.76 13.19 -4.88
C VAL A 66 11.79 13.26 -6.40
N ASN A 67 12.21 12.17 -7.04
CA ASN A 67 12.33 12.10 -8.47
C ASN A 67 11.15 11.34 -9.11
N ASN A 68 10.05 12.06 -9.32
CA ASN A 68 8.78 11.53 -9.82
C ASN A 68 8.30 12.24 -11.10
N THR A 69 7.29 11.68 -11.77
CA THR A 69 6.68 12.27 -12.98
C THR A 69 5.63 13.35 -12.67
N GLY A 70 5.54 13.84 -11.43
CA GLY A 70 4.57 14.81 -10.95
C GLY A 70 3.16 14.25 -10.87
N PHE A 71 2.23 14.84 -11.63
CA PHE A 71 0.78 14.60 -11.53
C PHE A 71 0.38 13.12 -11.52
N TRP A 72 0.94 12.31 -12.42
CA TRP A 72 0.60 10.89 -12.50
C TRP A 72 1.08 10.09 -11.29
N TYR A 73 2.23 10.45 -10.74
CA TYR A 73 2.71 9.84 -9.49
C TYR A 73 1.79 10.22 -8.32
N ASP A 74 1.46 11.51 -8.20
CA ASP A 74 0.61 12.03 -7.13
C ASP A 74 -0.80 11.42 -7.17
N LEU A 75 -1.37 11.28 -8.37
CA LEU A 75 -2.66 10.63 -8.58
C LEU A 75 -2.63 9.18 -8.08
N GLY A 76 -1.59 8.42 -8.45
CA GLY A 76 -1.42 7.03 -8.01
C GLY A 76 -1.27 6.92 -6.49
N TYR A 77 -0.44 7.78 -5.91
CA TYR A 77 -0.19 7.84 -4.46
C TYR A 77 -1.48 8.12 -3.68
N TYR A 78 -2.25 9.11 -4.12
CA TYR A 78 -3.49 9.49 -3.46
C TYR A 78 -4.57 8.40 -3.61
N MET A 79 -4.66 7.76 -4.78
CA MET A 79 -5.56 6.62 -5.00
C MET A 79 -5.22 5.44 -4.08
N ALA A 80 -3.94 5.15 -3.84
CA ALA A 80 -3.52 4.10 -2.92
C ALA A 80 -3.95 4.39 -1.48
N ILE A 81 -3.81 5.63 -1.00
CA ILE A 81 -4.26 6.02 0.34
C ILE A 81 -5.78 5.86 0.49
N ILE A 82 -6.55 6.39 -0.47
CA ILE A 82 -8.02 6.34 -0.43
C ILE A 82 -8.52 4.89 -0.52
N SER A 83 -7.96 4.09 -1.42
CA SER A 83 -8.40 2.71 -1.63
C SER A 83 -7.93 1.77 -0.52
N GLY A 84 -6.69 1.89 -0.06
CA GLY A 84 -6.10 1.03 0.96
C GLY A 84 -6.69 1.30 2.35
N PHE A 85 -6.66 2.56 2.80
CA PHE A 85 -7.06 2.93 4.17
C PHE A 85 -8.49 3.48 4.25
N GLY A 86 -8.95 4.22 3.23
CA GLY A 86 -10.33 4.74 3.17
C GLY A 86 -11.38 3.68 2.82
N GLY A 87 -11.05 2.75 1.92
CA GLY A 87 -11.94 1.66 1.48
C GLY A 87 -12.33 0.69 2.61
N LEU A 88 -11.43 0.43 3.57
CA LEU A 88 -11.68 -0.45 4.71
C LEU A 88 -12.91 -0.03 5.55
N THR A 89 -13.20 1.27 5.59
CA THR A 89 -14.32 1.84 6.36
C THR A 89 -15.67 1.51 5.71
N LEU A 90 -15.74 1.46 4.37
CA LEU A 90 -16.97 1.13 3.63
C LEU A 90 -17.35 -0.36 3.76
N PHE A 91 -16.36 -1.26 3.75
CA PHE A 91 -16.59 -2.70 3.90
C PHE A 91 -17.13 -3.09 5.29
N ARG A 92 -16.89 -2.26 6.32
CA ARG A 92 -17.38 -2.54 7.69
C ARG A 92 -18.89 -2.29 7.85
N LYS A 93 -19.52 -1.53 6.95
CA LYS A 93 -20.95 -1.19 7.02
C LYS A 93 -21.85 -2.32 6.49
N GLY A 94 -21.35 -3.20 5.61
CA GLY A 94 -22.12 -4.29 5.01
C GLY A 94 -22.47 -5.46 5.95
N LYS A 95 -21.71 -5.66 7.04
CA LYS A 95 -21.96 -6.79 7.97
C LYS A 95 -22.98 -6.49 9.09
N LYS A 96 -23.37 -5.23 9.32
CA LYS A 96 -24.32 -4.89 10.40
C LYS A 96 -25.79 -5.03 10.00
N SER A 97 -26.12 -5.03 8.70
CA SER A 97 -27.52 -5.01 8.25
C SER A 97 -28.23 -6.38 8.25
N LYS A 98 -27.51 -7.51 8.32
CA LYS A 98 -28.13 -8.85 8.28
C LYS A 98 -28.48 -9.44 9.66
N ARG A 99 -28.22 -8.71 10.76
CA ARG A 99 -28.49 -9.21 12.13
C ARG A 99 -29.73 -8.59 12.79
N ALA A 100 -30.43 -7.67 12.12
CA ALA A 100 -31.58 -6.95 12.68
C ALA A 100 -32.94 -7.37 12.08
N SER A 101 -33.00 -8.38 11.20
CA SER A 101 -34.24 -8.80 10.52
C SER A 101 -34.46 -10.32 10.63
N GLY A 102 -34.20 -10.89 11.81
CA GLY A 102 -34.41 -12.31 12.10
C GLY A 102 -34.99 -12.54 13.48
N ASN A 103 -35.81 -11.60 13.97
CA ASN A 103 -36.58 -11.79 15.20
C ASN A 103 -37.88 -10.98 15.15
N GLN A 104 -38.76 -11.37 14.22
CA GLN A 104 -40.22 -11.40 14.42
C GLN A 104 -40.74 -12.62 13.66
#